data_AF-A0A2V4NWM8-F1
#
_entry.id   AF-A0A2V4NWM8-F1
#
_cell.length_a   1.000
_cell.length_b   1.000
_cell.length_c   1.000
_cell.angle_alpha   90.00
_cell.angle_beta   90.00
_cell.angle_gamma   90.00
#
_symmetry.space_group_name_H-M   'P 1'
#
loop_
_entity.id
_entity.type
_entity.pdbx_description
1 polymer ?
#
loop_
_entity_poly.entity_id
_entity_poly.type
_entity_poly.pdbx_seq_one_letter_code
_entity_poly.pdbx_strand_id
1 'polypeptide(L)' 'FIDTAEGYGPYTNEELVGRALKGHRDQVVLATKFGLISHTGRESGPDSSPANVRAAVGGSLKRLGTDHI' A
#
# COMPACT_ATOMS: atom_id res chain seq x y z
N PHE A 1 11.24 2.02 11.74
CA PHE A 1 11.04 1.46 10.39
C PHE A 1 9.86 0.51 10.46
N ILE A 2 8.89 0.63 9.56
CA ILE A 2 7.70 -0.23 9.48
C ILE A 2 7.53 -0.68 8.03
N ASP A 3 7.32 -1.98 7.84
CA ASP A 3 7.13 -2.62 6.54
C ASP A 3 5.75 -3.29 6.48
N THR A 4 5.01 -3.04 5.40
CA THR A 4 3.68 -3.60 5.13
C THR A 4 3.53 -3.93 3.64
N ALA A 5 2.33 -4.32 3.19
CA ALA A 5 1.99 -4.54 1.80
C ALA A 5 0.48 -4.51 1.61
N GLU A 6 0.01 -4.10 0.42
CA GLU A 6 -1.42 -4.15 0.07
C GLU A 6 -2.02 -5.57 0.17
N GLY A 7 -1.19 -6.60 -0.01
CA GLY A 7 -1.59 -8.00 0.03
C GLY A 7 -1.71 -8.61 1.44
N TYR A 8 -1.26 -7.92 2.50
CA TYR A 8 -1.31 -8.48 3.85
C TYR A 8 -2.72 -8.34 4.44
N GLY A 9 -3.44 -9.46 4.57
CA GLY A 9 -4.85 -9.49 4.97
C GLY A 9 -5.66 -8.52 4.12
N PRO A 10 -5.69 -8.70 2.79
CA PRO A 10 -5.77 -7.66 1.77
C PRO A 10 -6.32 -6.32 2.22
N TYR A 11 -5.49 -5.28 2.06
CA TYR A 11 -5.78 -3.88 2.40
C TYR A 11 -5.84 -3.56 3.90
N THR A 12 -6.30 -4.49 4.74
CA THR A 12 -6.57 -4.20 6.15
C THR A 12 -5.32 -3.95 6.99
N ASN A 13 -4.17 -4.55 6.62
CA ASN A 13 -2.93 -4.30 7.34
C ASN A 13 -2.43 -2.86 7.14
N GLU A 14 -2.55 -2.30 5.93
CA GLU A 14 -2.22 -0.90 5.68
C GLU A 14 -3.17 0.05 6.42
N GLU A 15 -4.47 -0.27 6.50
CA GLU A 15 -5.41 0.51 7.31
C GLU A 15 -5.07 0.47 8.81
N LEU A 16 -4.63 -0.69 9.32
CA LEU A 16 -4.17 -0.85 10.70
C LEU A 16 -2.92 0.00 10.95
N VAL A 17 -1.92 -0.07 10.07
CA VAL A 17 -0.69 0.71 10.14
C VAL A 17 -1.01 2.21 10.06
N GLY A 18 -1.87 2.63 9.14
CA GLY A 18 -2.29 4.03 9.00
C GLY A 18 -2.95 4.58 10.27
N ARG A 19 -3.84 3.79 10.91
CA ARG A 19 -4.41 4.16 12.22
C ARG A 19 -3.35 4.27 13.31
N ALA A 20 -2.40 3.34 13.36
CA ALA A 20 -1.33 3.33 14.36
C ALA A 20 -0.34 4.50 14.20
N LEU A 21 -0.13 4.99 12.98
CA LEU A 21 0.80 6.07 12.66
C LEU A 21 0.19 7.47 12.66
N LYS A 22 -1.13 7.60 12.89
CA LYS A 22 -1.80 8.90 12.94
C LYS A 22 -1.15 9.80 14.00
N GLY A 23 -0.62 10.94 13.56
CA GLY A 23 0.10 11.90 14.42
C GLY A 23 1.60 11.60 14.63
N HIS A 24 2.10 10.47 14.12
CA HIS A 24 3.49 10.02 14.28
C HIS A 24 4.16 9.64 12.95
N ARG A 25 3.54 9.94 11.81
CA ARG A 25 3.99 9.53 10.47
C ARG A 25 5.43 9.92 10.17
N ASP A 26 5.86 11.11 10.59
CA ASP A 26 7.20 11.64 10.30
C ASP A 26 8.31 11.02 11.18
N GLN A 27 7.93 10.24 12.18
CA GLN A 27 8.88 9.58 13.10
C GLN A 27 9.32 8.20 12.58
N VAL A 28 8.78 7.75 11.45
CA VAL A 28 9.04 6.41 10.90
C VAL A 28 9.37 6.48 9.42
N VAL A 29 10.34 5.67 9.02
CA VAL A 29 10.45 5.23 7.62
C VAL A 29 9.40 4.14 7.41
N LEU A 30 8.45 4.40 6.51
CA LEU A 30 7.33 3.54 6.17
C LEU A 30 7.55 2.96 4.78
N ALA A 31 7.57 1.63 4.67
CA ALA A 31 7.67 0.91 3.41
C ALA A 31 6.40 0.09 3.17
N THR A 32 5.91 0.08 1.93
CA THR A 32 4.84 -0.81 1.47
C THR A 32 5.20 -1.43 0.13
N LYS A 33 4.49 -2.48 -0.26
CA LYS A 33 4.76 -3.28 -1.46
C LYS A 33 3.47 -3.48 -2.25
N PHE A 34 3.62 -3.57 -3.56
CA PHE A 34 2.53 -3.77 -4.51
C PHE A 34 2.82 -4.89 -5.50
N GLY A 35 1.81 -5.24 -6.30
CA GLY A 35 1.99 -6.00 -7.54
C GLY A 35 1.61 -7.46 -7.46
N LEU A 36 1.24 -7.98 -6.28
CA LEU A 36 0.56 -9.26 -6.15
C LEU A 36 -0.96 -9.13 -6.31
N ILE A 37 -1.49 -7.91 -6.28
CA ILE A 37 -2.87 -7.58 -6.60
C ILE A 37 -2.88 -6.82 -7.93
N SER A 38 -3.75 -7.24 -8.84
CA SER A 38 -4.01 -6.56 -10.10
C SER A 38 -5.21 -5.64 -9.95
N HIS A 39 -5.00 -4.36 -10.22
CA HIS A 39 -6.01 -3.30 -10.31
C HIS A 39 -6.35 -2.96 -11.77
N THR A 40 -5.80 -3.70 -12.72
CA THR A 40 -5.97 -3.49 -14.17
C THR A 40 -6.84 -4.55 -14.84
N GLY A 41 -7.32 -5.54 -14.08
CA GLY A 41 -8.13 -6.63 -14.60
C GLY A 41 -7.33 -7.83 -15.14
N ARG A 42 -5.98 -7.83 -15.01
CA ARG A 42 -5.19 -9.06 -15.24
C ARG A 42 -5.68 -10.17 -14.32
N GLU A 43 -6.03 -11.32 -14.90
CA GLU A 43 -6.68 -12.44 -14.20
C GLU A 43 -5.74 -13.28 -13.34
N SER A 44 -4.44 -13.33 -13.67
CA SER A 44 -3.48 -14.14 -12.91
C SER A 44 -2.05 -13.59 -12.95
N GLY A 45 -1.31 -13.96 -11.91
CA GLY A 45 0.09 -13.60 -11.73
C GLY A 45 0.32 -12.15 -11.28
N PRO A 46 1.57 -11.79 -10.97
CA PRO A 46 1.93 -10.44 -10.58
C PRO A 46 1.62 -9.42 -11.68
N ASP A 47 1.28 -8.19 -11.31
CA ASP A 47 1.10 -7.05 -12.21
C ASP A 47 2.00 -5.88 -11.79
N SER A 48 3.08 -5.67 -12.53
CA SER A 48 4.00 -4.55 -12.35
C SER A 48 3.87 -3.52 -13.48
N SER A 49 2.73 -3.51 -14.19
CA SER A 49 2.47 -2.51 -15.23
C SER A 49 2.43 -1.10 -14.64
N PRO A 50 2.83 -0.06 -15.40
CA PRO A 50 2.75 1.33 -14.91
C PRO A 50 1.35 1.75 -14.48
N ALA A 51 0.31 1.20 -15.11
CA ALA A 51 -1.08 1.44 -14.73
C ALA A 51 -1.40 0.85 -13.35
N ASN A 52 -0.99 -0.40 -13.09
CA ASN A 52 -1.18 -1.04 -11.80
C ASN A 52 -0.40 -0.34 -10.68
N VAL A 53 0.86 0.04 -10.96
CA VAL A 53 1.71 0.76 -10.00
C VAL A 53 1.01 2.04 -9.51
N ARG A 54 0.46 2.84 -10.44
CA ARG A 54 -0.26 4.07 -10.07
C ARG A 54 -1.51 3.80 -9.24
N ALA A 55 -2.30 2.79 -9.61
CA ALA A 55 -3.49 2.41 -8.87
C ALA A 55 -3.16 1.89 -7.46
N ALA A 56 -2.16 1.01 -7.35
CA ALA A 56 -1.72 0.44 -6.09
C ALA A 56 -1.17 1.52 -5.14
N VAL A 57 -0.29 2.41 -5.63
CA VAL A 57 0.23 3.53 -4.83
C VAL A 57 -0.91 4.43 -4.34
N GLY A 58 -1.86 4.80 -5.21
CA GLY A 58 -3.03 5.59 -4.80
C GLY A 58 -3.87 4.89 -3.72
N GLY A 59 -4.05 3.58 -3.83
CA GLY A 59 -4.72 2.76 -2.82
C GLY A 59 -3.97 2.71 -1.49
N SER A 60 -2.65 2.47 -1.52
CA SER A 60 -1.80 2.42 -0.33
C SER A 60 -1.76 3.75 0.40
N LEU A 61 -1.56 4.87 -0.30
CA LEU A 61 -1.57 6.21 0.29
C LEU A 61 -2.88 6.50 1.03
N LYS A 62 -4.02 6.14 0.41
CA LYS A 62 -5.35 6.29 1.02
C LYS A 62 -5.49 5.48 2.32
N ARG A 63 -5.07 4.21 2.31
CA ARG A 63 -5.20 3.30 3.47
C ARG A 63 -4.24 3.65 4.60
N LEU A 64 -3.01 4.01 4.24
CA LEU A 64 -1.98 4.44 5.18
C LEU A 64 -2.25 5.85 5.73
N GLY A 65 -3.15 6.62 5.11
CA GLY A 65 -3.53 7.96 5.57
C GLY A 65 -2.38 8.96 5.45
N THR A 66 -1.57 8.86 4.39
CA THR A 66 -0.37 9.68 4.14
C THR A 66 -0.28 10.03 2.66
N ASP A 67 0.49 11.06 2.33
CA ASP A 67 0.71 11.56 0.97
C ASP A 67 2.02 11.08 0.33
N HIS A 68 2.85 10.36 1.09
CA HIS A 68 4.13 9.85 0.64
C HIS A 68 4.49 8.49 1.26
N ILE A 69 5.21 7.69 0.46
CA ILE A 69 5.87 6.44 0.82
C ILE A 69 7.22 6.38 0.09
#